data_AF-A0A0L8HX77-F1
#
_entry.id   AF-A0A0L8HX77-F1
#
_cell.length_a   1.000
_cell.length_b   1.000
_cell.length_c   1.000
_cell.angle_alpha   90.00
_cell.angle_beta   90.00
_cell.angle_gamma   90.00
#
_symmetry.space_group_name_H-M   'P 1'
#
loop_
_entity.id
_entity.type
_entity.pdbx_description
1 polymer ?
#
loop_
_entity_poly.entity_id
_entity_poly.type
_entity_poly.pdbx_seq_one_letter_code
_entity_poly.pdbx_strand_id
1 'polypeptide(L)'
;KYLRSTSIACTFKNYSKVSTKKSGFPANPRARTDFEISEEYCKFDYGEQFLRYDLGFEDQQLILVFASESALQDIASYRYWACDGTFKIAPEQWFQLFSIHVQVKGSSFLRVVALLPNTTKLKYELFFDQ
;
A
#
# COMPACT_ATOMS: atom_id res chain seq x y z
N LYS A 1 16.85 -10.28 -16.51
CA LYS A 1 16.56 -9.04 -17.27
C LYS A 1 15.77 -8.14 -16.33
N TYR A 2 16.47 -7.23 -15.66
CA TYR A 2 15.93 -6.37 -14.61
C TYR A 2 15.06 -5.30 -15.25
N LEU A 3 13.77 -5.29 -14.94
CA LEU A 3 12.88 -4.22 -15.37
C LEU A 3 13.36 -2.91 -14.74
N ARG A 4 13.53 -1.93 -15.62
CA ARG A 4 13.93 -0.57 -15.28
C ARG A 4 12.95 0.01 -14.28
N SER A 5 13.51 0.65 -13.27
CA SER A 5 12.86 1.54 -12.32
C SER A 5 11.81 2.42 -13.00
N THR A 6 10.55 2.02 -12.97
CA THR A 6 9.43 2.95 -13.07
C THR A 6 9.28 3.53 -11.67
N SER A 7 9.58 4.82 -11.56
CA SER A 7 9.30 5.60 -10.35
C SER A 7 7.82 5.47 -10.04
N ILE A 8 7.49 4.59 -9.09
CA ILE A 8 6.26 4.74 -8.32
C ILE A 8 6.52 5.96 -7.45
N ALA A 9 6.21 7.14 -7.98
CA ALA A 9 6.08 8.34 -7.18
C ALA A 9 4.78 8.25 -6.36
N CYS A 10 4.61 7.18 -5.58
CA CYS A 10 3.63 7.18 -4.50
C CYS A 10 4.25 7.99 -3.36
N THR A 11 4.22 9.30 -3.58
CA THR A 11 4.71 10.27 -2.62
C THR A 11 3.66 10.34 -1.52
N PHE A 12 3.75 9.47 -0.50
CA PHE A 12 3.06 9.66 0.77
C PHE A 12 3.71 10.84 1.51
N LYS A 13 3.56 12.05 0.96
CA LYS A 13 3.90 13.28 1.67
C LYS A 13 2.74 13.58 2.60
N ASN A 14 3.00 13.50 3.90
CA ASN A 14 2.19 14.16 4.92
C ASN A 14 2.09 15.65 4.58
N TYR A 15 1.02 16.03 3.88
CA TYR A 15 0.68 17.42 3.59
C TYR A 15 0.00 18.05 4.82
N SER A 16 0.75 18.20 5.91
CA SER A 16 0.37 19.13 6.97
C SER A 16 0.67 20.55 6.44
N LYS A 17 -0.40 21.24 6.05
CA LYS A 17 -0.48 22.63 5.53
C LYS A 17 -0.03 22.82 4.07
N VAL A 18 -0.95 22.64 3.12
CA VAL A 18 -0.99 23.52 1.94
C VAL A 18 -2.34 24.19 1.80
N SER A 19 -2.25 25.52 1.84
CA SER A 19 -3.29 26.50 1.57
C SER A 19 -3.98 26.24 0.24
N THR A 20 -5.30 26.37 0.26
CA THR A 20 -6.24 26.42 -0.86
C THR A 20 -5.69 27.12 -2.10
N LYS A 21 -5.11 26.36 -3.04
CA LYS A 21 -4.97 26.77 -4.45
C LYS A 21 -5.16 25.56 -5.36
N LYS A 22 -6.24 25.62 -6.15
CA LYS A 22 -6.67 24.74 -7.24
C LYS A 22 -5.59 23.78 -7.76
N SER A 23 -5.58 22.57 -7.21
CA SER A 23 -5.05 21.40 -7.89
C SER A 23 -6.26 20.48 -8.09
N GLY A 24 -6.37 19.80 -9.23
CA GLY A 24 -7.50 18.90 -9.54
C GLY A 24 -7.54 17.64 -8.67
N PHE A 25 -6.91 17.66 -7.49
CA PHE A 25 -6.90 16.55 -6.55
C PHE A 25 -8.06 16.72 -5.56
N PRO A 26 -8.73 15.61 -5.20
CA PRO A 26 -9.78 15.65 -4.20
C PRO A 26 -9.21 16.08 -2.84
N ALA A 27 -10.09 16.64 -2.00
CA ALA A 27 -9.73 16.91 -0.61
C ALA A 27 -9.35 15.60 0.11
N ASN A 28 -8.46 15.69 1.10
CA ASN A 28 -8.14 14.53 1.92
C ASN A 28 -9.43 13.99 2.58
N PRO A 29 -9.66 12.68 2.52
CA PRO A 29 -10.85 12.08 3.11
C PRO A 29 -10.85 12.25 4.64
N ARG A 30 -12.03 12.42 5.24
CA ARG A 30 -12.15 12.58 6.70
C ARG A 30 -12.22 11.25 7.42
N ALA A 31 -12.77 10.22 6.77
CA ALA A 31 -12.79 8.85 7.23
C ALA A 31 -12.26 7.89 6.15
N ARG A 32 -11.94 6.64 6.53
CA ARG A 32 -11.52 5.60 5.58
C ARG A 32 -12.60 5.22 4.55
N THR A 33 -13.85 5.57 4.81
CA THR A 33 -15.02 5.34 3.95
C THR A 33 -15.31 6.49 3.01
N ASP A 34 -14.68 7.65 3.23
CA ASP A 34 -15.03 8.89 2.54
C ASP A 34 -14.23 9.08 1.24
N PHE A 35 -13.62 8.01 0.72
CA PHE A 35 -12.91 8.04 -0.54
C PHE A 35 -13.29 6.86 -1.43
N GLU A 36 -13.42 7.16 -2.71
CA GLU A 36 -13.53 6.19 -3.78
C GLU A 36 -12.23 6.26 -4.60
N ILE A 37 -11.55 5.13 -4.77
CA ILE A 37 -10.34 5.06 -5.58
C ILE A 37 -10.77 4.69 -7.00
N SER A 38 -10.59 5.63 -7.92
CA SER A 38 -10.82 5.42 -9.36
C SER A 38 -10.03 4.21 -9.88
N GLU A 39 -10.62 3.44 -10.80
CA GLU A 39 -9.99 2.24 -11.37
C GLU A 39 -8.61 2.50 -11.97
N GLU A 40 -8.36 3.73 -12.44
CA GLU A 40 -7.07 4.15 -12.99
C GLU A 40 -5.92 4.06 -11.96
N TYR A 41 -6.23 4.23 -10.67
CA TYR A 41 -5.26 4.12 -9.59
C TYR A 41 -5.13 2.70 -9.04
N CYS A 42 -6.00 1.79 -9.48
CA CYS A 42 -5.97 0.40 -9.07
C CYS A 42 -5.00 -0.44 -9.93
N LYS A 43 -4.58 0.08 -11.08
CA LYS A 43 -3.76 -0.62 -12.08
C LYS A 43 -2.50 0.19 -12.37
N PHE A 44 -1.46 -0.50 -12.82
CA PHE A 44 -0.33 0.16 -13.46
C PHE A 44 -0.71 0.70 -14.84
N ASP A 45 0.10 1.61 -15.39
CA ASP A 45 -0.09 2.19 -16.74
C ASP A 45 -0.22 1.14 -17.86
N TYR A 46 0.33 -0.05 -17.65
CA TYR A 46 0.28 -1.18 -18.58
C TYR A 46 -0.85 -2.19 -18.27
N GLY A 47 -1.78 -1.83 -17.38
CA GLY A 47 -3.02 -2.54 -17.10
C GLY A 47 -2.95 -3.65 -16.05
N GLU A 48 -1.77 -3.96 -15.50
CA GLU A 48 -1.64 -4.94 -14.41
C GLU A 48 -2.28 -4.41 -13.12
N GLN A 49 -3.04 -5.27 -12.43
CA GLN A 49 -3.62 -4.93 -11.13
C GLN A 49 -2.50 -4.69 -10.10
N PHE A 50 -2.56 -3.53 -9.45
CA PHE A 50 -1.59 -3.13 -8.44
C PHE A 50 -2.24 -3.04 -7.05
N LEU A 51 -3.40 -2.39 -6.95
CA LEU A 51 -4.13 -2.28 -5.71
C LEU A 51 -5.04 -3.48 -5.53
N ARG A 52 -4.72 -4.33 -4.56
CA ARG A 52 -5.48 -5.50 -4.15
C ARG A 52 -6.28 -5.11 -2.90
N TYR A 53 -7.59 -5.05 -3.05
CA TYR A 53 -8.50 -4.87 -1.93
C TYR A 53 -8.81 -6.24 -1.36
N ASP A 54 -8.38 -6.47 -0.13
CA ASP A 54 -8.66 -7.68 0.62
C ASP A 54 -9.70 -7.35 1.71
N LEU A 55 -10.87 -8.00 1.60
CA LEU A 55 -11.85 -8.36 2.63
C LEU A 55 -12.02 -7.39 3.84
N GLY A 56 -13.19 -6.85 4.17
CA GLY A 56 -14.57 -7.25 3.92
C GLY A 56 -15.45 -6.66 5.04
N PHE A 57 -16.73 -6.46 4.73
CA PHE A 57 -17.87 -6.24 5.62
C PHE A 57 -17.64 -5.29 6.81
N GLU A 58 -18.12 -4.05 6.65
CA GLU A 58 -17.95 -2.90 7.55
C GLU A 58 -16.60 -2.20 7.40
N ASP A 59 -16.61 -1.15 6.57
CA ASP A 59 -15.94 0.16 6.68
C ASP A 59 -14.80 0.36 7.69
N GLN A 60 -14.95 -0.12 8.93
CA GLN A 60 -13.95 -0.02 9.98
C GLN A 60 -12.74 -0.95 9.75
N GLN A 61 -12.88 -1.96 8.90
CA GLN A 61 -11.94 -3.07 8.73
C GLN A 61 -11.14 -3.03 7.42
N LEU A 62 -11.40 -2.08 6.53
CA LEU A 62 -10.74 -1.94 5.23
C LEU A 62 -9.21 -1.98 5.36
N ILE A 63 -8.57 -2.85 4.59
CA ILE A 63 -7.11 -2.89 4.36
C ILE A 63 -6.86 -2.59 2.88
N LEU A 64 -5.91 -1.71 2.59
CA LEU A 64 -5.42 -1.51 1.22
C LEU A 64 -4.10 -2.24 1.07
N VAL A 65 -3.99 -3.15 0.12
CA VAL A 65 -2.75 -3.86 -0.19
C VAL A 65 -2.31 -3.49 -1.60
N PHE A 66 -1.08 -3.01 -1.74
CA PHE A 66 -0.47 -2.62 -3.01
C PHE A 66 0.61 -3.64 -3.35
N ALA A 67 0.35 -4.46 -4.37
CA ALA A 67 1.22 -5.53 -4.79
C ALA A 67 0.94 -5.93 -6.26
N SER A 68 1.99 -5.94 -7.07
CA SER A 68 1.94 -6.59 -8.40
C SER A 68 1.90 -8.11 -8.24
N GLU A 69 1.49 -8.83 -9.28
CA GLU A 69 1.51 -10.30 -9.28
C GLU A 69 2.94 -10.82 -9.15
N SER A 70 3.86 -10.19 -9.88
CA SER A 70 5.30 -10.48 -9.77
C SER A 70 5.86 -10.24 -8.37
N ALA A 71 5.33 -9.26 -7.63
CA ALA A 71 5.78 -8.99 -6.27
C ALA A 71 5.34 -10.07 -5.28
N LEU A 72 4.11 -10.58 -5.43
CA LEU A 72 3.62 -11.71 -4.64
C LEU A 72 4.40 -12.99 -4.96
N GLN A 73 4.67 -13.25 -6.24
CA GLN A 73 5.50 -14.36 -6.69
C GLN A 73 6.93 -14.27 -6.12
N ASP A 74 7.52 -13.08 -6.06
CA ASP A 74 8.81 -12.85 -5.44
C ASP A 74 8.77 -13.20 -3.95
N ILE A 75 7.76 -12.73 -3.20
CA ILE A 75 7.64 -13.05 -1.77
C ILE A 75 7.51 -14.56 -1.54
N ALA A 76 6.75 -15.26 -2.40
CA ALA A 76 6.60 -16.71 -2.34
C ALA A 76 7.88 -17.48 -2.72
N SER A 77 8.70 -16.93 -3.62
CA SER A 77 9.87 -17.61 -4.19
C SER A 77 11.16 -17.37 -3.41
N TYR A 78 11.32 -16.20 -2.80
CA TYR A 78 12.56 -15.81 -2.14
C TYR A 78 12.57 -16.24 -0.66
N ARG A 79 13.67 -16.90 -0.26
CA ARG A 79 13.87 -17.41 1.10
C ARG A 79 13.90 -16.33 2.18
N TYR A 80 14.41 -15.14 1.83
CA TYR A 80 14.63 -14.07 2.78
C TYR A 80 13.75 -12.89 2.42
N TRP A 81 12.85 -12.57 3.33
CA TRP A 81 12.06 -11.35 3.30
C TRP A 81 12.06 -10.74 4.70
N ALA A 82 11.83 -9.43 4.73
CA ALA A 82 11.69 -8.65 5.94
C ALA A 82 10.43 -7.82 5.82
N CYS A 83 9.81 -7.50 6.96
CA CYS A 83 8.70 -6.59 7.01
C CYS A 83 8.97 -5.46 8.01
N ASP A 84 8.44 -4.29 7.69
CA ASP A 84 8.48 -3.13 8.58
C ASP A 84 7.12 -2.45 8.63
N GLY A 85 6.73 -2.03 9.82
CA GLY A 85 5.47 -1.34 10.07
C GLY A 85 5.73 0.05 10.65
N THR A 86 5.56 1.09 9.84
CA THR A 86 5.82 2.47 10.25
C THR A 86 4.52 3.25 10.48
N PHE A 87 4.37 3.79 11.69
CA PHE A 87 3.23 4.65 12.08
C PHE A 87 3.40 6.11 11.64
N LYS A 88 4.64 6.64 11.65
CA LYS A 88 4.92 8.08 11.44
C LYS A 88 4.57 8.62 10.06
N ILE A 89 4.52 7.74 9.06
CA ILE A 89 4.29 8.08 7.64
C ILE A 89 2.95 7.58 7.14
N ALA A 90 2.16 6.91 7.98
CA ALA A 90 0.81 6.53 7.64
C ALA A 90 -0.04 7.80 7.45
N PRO A 91 -0.90 7.86 6.41
CA PRO A 91 -1.88 8.94 6.31
C PRO A 91 -2.80 8.94 7.53
N GLU A 92 -3.34 10.10 7.89
CA GLU A 92 -4.14 10.29 9.11
C GLU A 92 -5.31 9.30 9.28
N GLN A 93 -5.86 8.81 8.17
CA GLN A 93 -6.98 7.86 8.14
C GLN A 93 -6.54 6.42 8.47
N TRP A 94 -5.23 6.16 8.47
CA TRP A 94 -4.62 4.84 8.62
C TRP A 94 -3.78 4.78 9.88
N PHE A 95 -3.82 3.64 10.56
CA PHE A 95 -3.03 3.48 11.77
C PHE A 95 -1.56 3.24 11.41
N GLN A 96 -1.30 2.45 10.37
CA GLN A 96 0.04 1.99 10.06
C GLN A 96 0.23 1.79 8.55
N LEU A 97 1.43 2.13 8.07
CA LEU A 97 1.94 1.67 6.78
C LEU A 97 2.80 0.43 7.03
N PHE A 98 2.37 -0.71 6.50
CA PHE A 98 3.12 -1.95 6.54
C PHE A 98 3.82 -2.18 5.20
N SER A 99 5.02 -2.73 5.22
CA SER A 99 5.79 -3.01 4.01
C SER A 99 6.49 -4.36 4.09
N ILE A 100 6.52 -5.09 2.98
CA ILE A 100 7.29 -6.33 2.82
C ILE A 100 8.36 -6.11 1.78
N HIS A 101 9.58 -6.51 2.13
CA HIS A 101 10.75 -6.43 1.28
C HIS A 101 11.35 -7.82 1.08
N VAL A 102 11.73 -8.11 -0.16
CA VAL A 102 12.48 -9.32 -0.50
C VAL A 102 13.97 -9.00 -0.53
N GLN A 103 14.79 -9.89 0.02
CA GLN A 103 16.24 -9.77 0.02
C GLN A 103 16.87 -10.60 -1.09
N VAL A 104 17.62 -9.94 -1.97
CA VAL A 104 18.35 -10.57 -3.08
C VAL A 104 19.78 -10.10 -3.09
N LYS A 105 20.74 -11.02 -2.88
CA LYS A 105 22.19 -10.75 -2.92
C LYS A 105 22.61 -9.53 -2.07
N GLY A 106 22.06 -9.42 -0.86
CA GLY A 106 22.36 -8.32 0.07
C GLY A 106 21.63 -7.00 -0.22
N SER A 107 20.76 -6.96 -1.24
CA SER A 107 19.90 -5.82 -1.53
C SER A 107 18.46 -6.09 -1.09
N SER A 108 17.75 -5.05 -0.65
CA SER A 108 16.35 -5.12 -0.21
C SER A 108 15.44 -4.47 -1.25
N PHE A 109 14.39 -5.17 -1.67
CA PHE A 109 13.45 -4.71 -2.68
C PHE A 109 12.04 -4.68 -2.10
N LEU A 110 11.41 -3.50 -2.10
CA LEU A 110 10.02 -3.34 -1.70
C LEU A 110 9.12 -4.10 -2.68
N ARG A 111 8.22 -4.93 -2.13
CA ARG A 111 7.29 -5.77 -2.90
C ARG A 111 5.84 -5.52 -2.56
N VAL A 112 5.52 -5.43 -1.27
CA VAL A 112 4.15 -5.16 -0.82
C VAL A 112 4.17 -3.94 0.07
N VAL A 113 3.17 -3.09 -0.11
CA VAL A 113 2.83 -2.01 0.83
C VAL A 113 1.39 -2.20 1.23
N ALA A 114 1.07 -2.06 2.51
CA ALA A 114 -0.30 -2.12 2.98
C ALA A 114 -0.61 -0.97 3.95
N LEU A 115 -1.84 -0.48 3.89
CA LEU A 115 -2.37 0.47 4.85
C LEU A 115 -3.34 -0.26 5.77
N LEU A 116 -3.02 -0.28 7.07
CA LEU A 116 -3.76 -1.04 8.07
C LEU A 116 -4.59 -0.10 8.96
N PRO A 117 -5.84 -0.48 9.29
CA PRO A 117 -6.73 0.35 10.09
C PRO A 117 -6.40 0.32 11.60
N ASN A 118 -5.65 -0.69 12.07
CA ASN A 118 -5.17 -0.89 13.45
C ASN A 118 -4.11 -2.02 13.51
N THR A 119 -3.53 -2.29 14.69
CA THR A 119 -2.55 -3.36 14.94
C THR A 119 -3.13 -4.63 15.59
N THR A 120 -4.41 -4.92 15.38
CA THR A 120 -5.00 -6.15 15.96
C THR A 120 -4.40 -7.40 15.30
N LYS A 121 -4.18 -8.47 16.07
CA LYS A 121 -3.64 -9.75 15.57
C LYS A 121 -4.44 -10.28 14.38
N LEU A 122 -5.77 -10.19 14.47
CA LEU A 122 -6.69 -10.58 13.42
C LEU A 122 -6.38 -9.90 12.07
N LYS A 123 -5.92 -8.64 12.07
CA LYS A 123 -5.60 -7.92 10.84
C LYS A 123 -4.31 -8.39 10.19
N TYR A 124 -3.33 -8.80 11.00
CA TYR A 124 -2.13 -9.43 10.48
C TYR A 124 -2.44 -10.81 9.91
N GLU A 125 -3.30 -11.60 10.58
CA GLU A 125 -3.76 -12.89 10.06
C GLU A 125 -4.45 -12.71 8.70
N LEU A 126 -5.43 -11.80 8.61
CA LEU A 126 -6.09 -11.47 7.34
C LEU A 126 -5.10 -11.03 6.24
N PHE A 127 -4.17 -10.14 6.58
CA PHE A 127 -3.18 -9.61 5.63
C PHE A 127 -2.22 -10.68 5.10
N PHE A 128 -1.85 -11.67 5.91
CA PHE A 128 -0.95 -12.76 5.50
C PHE A 128 -1.69 -13.96 4.88
N ASP A 129 -3.00 -14.07 5.07
CA ASP A 129 -3.84 -15.14 4.51
C ASP A 129 -4.33 -14.84 3.07
N GLN A 130 -3.86 -13.74 2.45
CA GLN A 130 -4.09 -13.37 1.04
C GLN A 130 -3.20 -14.12 0.05
#